data_AF-A0A7Y5ZCG0-F1
#
_entry.id   AF-A0A7Y5ZCG0-F1
#
_cell.length_a   1.000
_cell.length_b   1.000
_cell.length_c   1.000
_cell.angle_alpha   90.00
_cell.angle_beta   90.00
_cell.angle_gamma   90.00
#
_symmetry.space_group_name_H-M   'P 1'
#
loop_
_entity.id
_entity.type
_entity.pdbx_description
1 polymer ?
#
loop_
_entity_poly.entity_id
_entity_poly.type
_entity_poly.pdbx_seq_one_letter_code
_entity_poly.pdbx_strand_id
1 'polypeptide(L)'
;MSDPNQPNDPDAGVPPQPGAVPPQQPYAQPAGGPQQPYAPSAAGAPLDAAQDKQWAAFAHLGGILWFLPSLIIWLVFKDRGRLTDQEAKEALNWQITWILAWVASQVIGIIIGSFTYGVGYLLFGLLIPWALYIVNLVFSILGFVRVNGGGTYRYPVNFRFIK
;
A
#
# COMPACT_ATOMS: atom_id res chain seq x y z
N MET A 1 3.78 -23.44 69.49
CA MET A 1 2.44 -23.68 68.92
C MET A 1 2.66 -24.09 67.47
N SER A 2 2.51 -25.38 67.19
CA SER A 2 2.70 -25.98 65.86
C SER A 2 1.35 -25.95 65.14
N ASP A 3 1.33 -25.46 63.90
CA ASP A 3 0.15 -25.49 63.04
C ASP A 3 -0.02 -26.92 62.48
N PRO A 4 -1.14 -27.63 62.73
CA PRO A 4 -1.30 -29.03 62.34
C PRO A 4 -1.88 -29.26 60.93
N ASN A 5 -1.98 -28.24 60.06
CA ASN A 5 -2.68 -28.37 58.78
C ASN A 5 -1.91 -27.89 57.53
N GLN A 6 -0.61 -28.14 57.43
CA GLN A 6 0.11 -27.92 56.17
C GLN A 6 0.30 -29.24 55.38
N PRO A 7 -0.24 -29.36 54.14
CA PRO A 7 -0.14 -30.59 53.33
C PRO A 7 1.29 -30.89 52.88
N ASN A 8 1.65 -32.18 52.88
CA ASN A 8 2.91 -32.72 52.35
C ASN A 8 3.00 -32.53 50.83
N ASP A 9 4.00 -31.79 50.36
CA ASP A 9 4.34 -31.68 48.93
C ASP A 9 5.42 -32.73 48.60
N PRO A 10 5.15 -33.77 47.78
CA PRO A 10 6.10 -34.88 47.59
C PRO A 10 7.13 -34.67 46.47
N ASP A 11 7.16 -33.54 45.76
CA ASP A 11 7.94 -33.42 44.52
C ASP A 11 9.31 -32.73 44.66
N ALA A 12 10.03 -33.07 45.74
CA ALA A 12 11.43 -32.72 45.89
C ALA A 12 12.35 -33.86 45.42
N GLY A 13 12.69 -33.84 44.13
CA GLY A 13 13.98 -34.34 43.63
C GLY A 13 13.99 -35.65 42.84
N VAL A 14 14.05 -35.54 41.50
CA VAL A 14 14.69 -36.54 40.64
C VAL A 14 15.50 -35.83 39.54
N PRO A 15 16.82 -36.05 39.44
CA PRO A 15 17.65 -35.48 38.37
C PRO A 15 17.36 -36.15 37.00
N PRO A 16 17.54 -35.43 35.87
CA PRO A 16 17.25 -35.98 34.54
C PRO A 16 18.24 -37.09 34.15
N GLN A 17 17.68 -38.23 33.72
CA GLN A 17 18.41 -39.43 33.32
C GLN A 17 18.96 -39.29 31.88
N PRO A 18 20.23 -39.64 31.58
CA PRO A 18 20.78 -39.53 30.23
C PRO A 18 20.34 -40.69 29.32
N GLY A 19 19.76 -40.34 28.16
CA GLY A 19 19.94 -41.05 26.89
C GLY A 19 19.31 -42.43 26.72
N ALA A 20 18.02 -42.48 26.36
CA ALA A 20 17.46 -43.59 25.60
C ALA A 20 17.25 -43.12 24.15
N VAL A 21 18.06 -43.63 23.22
CA VAL A 21 17.93 -43.35 21.79
C VAL A 21 16.74 -44.18 21.27
N PRO A 22 15.70 -43.57 20.66
CA PRO A 22 14.60 -44.34 20.09
C PRO A 22 15.10 -45.20 18.91
N PRO A 23 14.49 -46.37 18.63
CA PRO A 23 14.86 -47.17 17.47
C PRO A 23 14.64 -46.36 16.18
N GLN A 24 15.67 -46.24 15.35
CA GLN A 24 15.55 -45.65 14.01
C GLN A 24 14.64 -46.53 13.15
N GLN A 25 13.45 -46.02 12.82
CA GLN A 25 12.58 -46.64 11.83
C GLN A 25 13.23 -46.49 10.44
N PRO A 26 13.24 -47.53 9.59
CA PRO A 26 13.72 -47.41 8.22
C PRO A 26 12.90 -46.34 7.49
N TYR A 27 13.59 -45.34 6.93
CA TYR A 27 12.97 -44.34 6.08
C TYR A 27 12.34 -45.02 4.86
N ALA A 28 11.03 -45.25 4.89
CA ALA A 28 10.27 -45.51 3.70
C ALA A 28 10.24 -44.21 2.88
N GLN A 29 10.95 -44.19 1.75
CA GLN A 29 10.79 -43.12 0.76
C GLN A 29 9.32 -43.11 0.30
N PRO A 30 8.60 -41.98 0.39
CA PRO A 30 7.26 -41.91 -0.19
C PRO A 30 7.41 -42.01 -1.71
N ALA A 31 6.90 -43.10 -2.27
CA ALA A 31 6.74 -43.25 -3.71
C ALA A 31 5.93 -42.05 -4.25
N GLY A 32 6.40 -41.48 -5.36
CA GLY A 32 5.92 -40.23 -5.94
C GLY A 32 4.40 -40.09 -5.93
N GLY A 33 3.91 -39.15 -5.13
CA GLY A 33 2.55 -38.65 -5.26
C GLY A 33 2.36 -37.99 -6.63
N PRO A 34 1.13 -37.94 -7.15
CA PRO A 34 0.84 -37.26 -8.41
C PRO A 34 1.40 -35.84 -8.34
N GLN A 35 2.23 -35.47 -9.33
CA GLN A 35 2.74 -34.12 -9.45
C GLN A 35 1.53 -33.17 -9.52
N GLN A 36 1.32 -32.41 -8.44
CA GLN A 36 0.41 -31.28 -8.44
C GLN A 36 0.81 -30.39 -9.62
N PRO A 37 -0.10 -30.09 -10.55
CA PRO A 37 0.18 -29.15 -11.63
C PRO A 37 0.77 -27.89 -11.02
N TYR A 38 1.91 -27.42 -11.56
CA TYR A 38 2.53 -26.17 -11.16
C TYR A 38 1.49 -25.06 -11.35
N ALA A 39 0.77 -24.73 -10.29
CA ALA A 39 -0.08 -23.55 -10.27
C ALA A 39 0.89 -22.37 -10.43
N PRO A 40 0.67 -21.48 -11.42
CA PRO A 40 1.46 -20.27 -11.51
C PRO A 40 1.44 -19.62 -10.13
N SER A 41 2.61 -19.27 -9.58
CA SER A 41 2.65 -18.62 -8.28
C SER A 41 1.74 -17.40 -8.37
N ALA A 42 0.58 -17.45 -7.70
CA ALA A 42 -0.29 -16.31 -7.61
C ALA A 42 0.57 -15.14 -7.10
N ALA A 43 0.40 -13.97 -7.72
CA ALA A 43 0.94 -12.72 -7.21
C ALA A 43 0.82 -12.74 -5.68
N GLY A 44 1.92 -12.37 -4.98
CA GLY A 44 2.18 -12.77 -3.59
C GLY A 44 1.01 -12.68 -2.61
N ALA A 45 1.09 -13.39 -1.49
CA ALA A 45 -0.01 -13.59 -0.53
C ALA A 45 -0.98 -12.39 -0.38
N PRO A 46 -2.31 -12.63 -0.36
CA PRO A 46 -3.33 -11.58 -0.19
C PRO A 46 -3.03 -10.69 1.01
N LEU A 47 -3.36 -9.41 0.89
CA LEU A 47 -3.23 -8.46 2.00
C LEU A 47 -4.29 -8.75 3.06
N ASP A 48 -3.92 -8.66 4.33
CA ASP A 48 -4.92 -8.56 5.40
C ASP A 48 -5.66 -7.21 5.33
N ALA A 49 -6.76 -7.08 6.08
CA ALA A 49 -7.59 -5.88 6.02
C ALA A 49 -6.87 -4.59 6.47
N ALA A 50 -5.92 -4.70 7.41
CA ALA A 50 -5.16 -3.54 7.88
C ALA A 50 -4.15 -3.10 6.81
N GLN A 51 -3.46 -4.07 6.18
CA GLN A 51 -2.53 -3.83 5.10
C GLN A 51 -3.22 -3.27 3.84
N ASP A 52 -4.37 -3.83 3.45
CA ASP A 52 -5.14 -3.36 2.29
C ASP A 52 -5.57 -1.90 2.48
N LYS A 53 -6.04 -1.54 3.68
CA LYS A 53 -6.34 -0.15 4.04
C LYS A 53 -5.11 0.75 4.03
N GLN A 54 -4.00 0.27 4.59
CA GLN A 54 -2.78 1.05 4.70
C GLN A 54 -2.23 1.42 3.32
N TRP A 55 -2.11 0.44 2.41
CA TRP A 55 -1.60 0.68 1.06
C TRP A 55 -2.55 1.52 0.21
N ALA A 56 -3.86 1.28 0.32
CA ALA A 56 -4.88 2.13 -0.28
C ALA A 56 -4.74 3.61 0.13
N ALA A 57 -4.61 3.88 1.43
CA ALA A 57 -4.43 5.24 1.93
C ALA A 57 -3.11 5.86 1.45
N PHE A 58 -2.00 5.12 1.54
CA PHE A 58 -0.69 5.60 1.12
C PHE A 58 -0.60 5.90 -0.38
N ALA A 59 -1.43 5.27 -1.21
CA ALA A 59 -1.48 5.64 -2.62
C ALA A 59 -1.91 7.10 -2.84
N HIS A 60 -2.82 7.64 -2.02
CA HIS A 60 -3.19 9.06 -2.06
C HIS A 60 -2.09 9.97 -1.51
N LEU A 61 -1.52 9.61 -0.37
CA LEU A 61 -0.50 10.41 0.31
C LEU A 61 0.78 10.50 -0.52
N GLY A 62 1.22 9.37 -1.09
CA GLY A 62 2.38 9.31 -1.97
C GLY A 62 2.22 10.17 -3.24
N GLY A 63 0.97 10.41 -3.66
CA GLY A 63 0.63 11.32 -4.77
C GLY A 63 1.13 12.77 -4.58
N ILE A 64 1.40 13.20 -3.34
CA ILE A 64 1.97 14.53 -3.07
C ILE A 64 3.39 14.65 -3.63
N LEU A 65 4.13 13.54 -3.63
CA LEU A 65 5.51 13.50 -4.11
C LEU A 65 5.54 13.50 -5.64
N TRP A 66 4.72 12.66 -6.27
CA TRP A 66 4.49 12.58 -7.73
C TRP A 66 3.47 11.46 -8.06
N PHE A 67 3.31 11.11 -9.33
CA PHE A 67 2.50 9.94 -9.73
C PHE A 67 3.13 8.58 -9.39
N LEU A 68 4.46 8.52 -9.24
CA LEU A 68 5.20 7.26 -9.09
C LEU A 68 4.79 6.44 -7.85
N PRO A 69 4.63 7.01 -6.64
CA PRO A 69 4.20 6.22 -5.49
C PRO A 69 2.84 5.57 -5.69
N SER A 70 1.85 6.29 -6.21
CA SER A 70 0.52 5.73 -6.51
C SER A 70 0.60 4.63 -7.57
N LEU A 71 1.43 4.82 -8.61
CA LEU A 71 1.65 3.83 -9.66
C LEU A 71 2.31 2.55 -9.12
N ILE A 72 3.38 2.69 -8.34
CA ILE A 72 4.11 1.56 -7.76
C ILE A 72 3.20 0.77 -6.83
N ILE A 73 2.47 1.46 -5.94
CA ILE A 73 1.53 0.80 -5.02
C ILE A 73 0.47 0.04 -5.81
N TRP A 74 -0.10 0.66 -6.84
CA TRP A 74 -1.08 -0.02 -7.69
C TRP A 74 -0.49 -1.27 -8.36
N LEU A 75 0.64 -1.16 -9.04
CA LEU A 75 1.24 -2.30 -9.74
C LEU A 75 1.65 -3.45 -8.82
N VAL A 76 2.13 -3.15 -7.60
CA VAL A 76 2.61 -4.16 -6.65
C VAL A 76 1.47 -4.85 -5.90
N PHE A 77 0.38 -4.12 -5.59
CA PHE A 77 -0.64 -4.60 -4.66
C PHE A 77 -2.04 -4.76 -5.26
N LYS A 78 -2.29 -4.36 -6.51
CA LYS A 78 -3.61 -4.46 -7.17
C LYS A 78 -4.24 -5.85 -7.13
N ASP A 79 -3.44 -6.90 -7.26
CA ASP A 79 -3.96 -8.27 -7.30
C ASP A 79 -4.07 -8.89 -5.88
N ARG A 80 -3.64 -8.16 -4.85
CA ARG A 80 -3.52 -8.65 -3.46
C ARG A 80 -4.53 -8.03 -2.51
N GLY A 81 -5.06 -6.85 -2.82
CA GLY A 81 -6.00 -6.11 -1.98
C GLY A 81 -7.04 -5.35 -2.81
N ARG A 82 -8.32 -5.55 -2.50
CA ARG A 82 -9.43 -4.97 -3.28
C ARG A 82 -9.55 -3.47 -3.06
N LEU A 83 -9.33 -3.01 -1.82
CA LEU A 83 -9.35 -1.59 -1.51
C LEU A 83 -8.12 -0.90 -2.11
N THR A 84 -6.95 -1.53 -2.03
CA THR A 84 -5.72 -1.03 -2.64
C THR A 84 -5.86 -0.90 -4.15
N ASP A 85 -6.41 -1.91 -4.85
CA ASP A 85 -6.67 -1.79 -6.28
C ASP A 85 -7.57 -0.58 -6.60
N GLN A 86 -8.69 -0.44 -5.88
CA GLN A 86 -9.63 0.65 -6.10
C GLN A 86 -9.00 2.03 -5.87
N GLU A 87 -8.43 2.25 -4.68
CA GLU A 87 -7.98 3.58 -4.25
C GLU A 87 -6.64 3.96 -4.87
N ALA A 88 -5.74 2.99 -5.12
CA ALA A 88 -4.49 3.29 -5.81
C ALA A 88 -4.71 3.63 -7.30
N LYS A 89 -5.70 3.01 -7.98
CA LYS A 89 -6.12 3.43 -9.32
C LYS A 89 -6.71 4.83 -9.31
N GLU A 90 -7.59 5.12 -8.37
CA GLU A 90 -8.24 6.43 -8.26
C GLU A 90 -7.20 7.53 -7.98
N ALA A 91 -6.26 7.30 -7.06
CA ALA A 91 -5.14 8.19 -6.80
C ALA A 91 -4.23 8.37 -8.02
N LEU A 92 -3.88 7.29 -8.72
CA LEU A 92 -3.05 7.36 -9.92
C LEU A 92 -3.72 8.16 -11.05
N ASN A 93 -5.01 7.90 -11.31
CA ASN A 93 -5.80 8.66 -12.28
C ASN A 93 -5.83 10.15 -11.93
N TRP A 94 -5.93 10.49 -10.63
CA TRP A 94 -5.87 11.89 -10.17
C TRP A 94 -4.50 12.51 -10.44
N GLN A 95 -3.42 11.79 -10.14
CA GLN A 95 -2.06 12.27 -10.41
C GLN A 95 -1.85 12.56 -11.92
N ILE A 96 -2.34 11.66 -12.78
CA ILE A 96 -2.30 11.89 -14.24
C ILE A 96 -3.15 13.12 -14.62
N THR A 97 -4.36 13.24 -14.08
CA THR A 97 -5.25 14.39 -14.32
C THR A 97 -4.58 15.71 -13.92
N TRP A 98 -3.96 15.76 -12.75
CA TRP A 98 -3.26 16.92 -12.23
C TRP A 98 -2.01 17.26 -13.07
N ILE A 99 -1.21 16.27 -13.46
CA ILE A 99 -0.03 16.47 -14.33
C ILE A 99 -0.47 17.06 -15.68
N LEU A 100 -1.56 16.58 -16.27
CA LEU A 100 -2.09 17.13 -17.51
C LEU A 100 -2.49 18.61 -17.34
N ALA A 101 -3.14 18.97 -16.24
CA ALA A 101 -3.47 20.36 -15.94
C ALA A 101 -2.21 21.23 -15.76
N TRP A 102 -1.20 20.70 -15.08
CA TRP A 102 0.09 21.37 -14.88
C TRP A 102 0.82 21.61 -16.21
N VAL A 103 0.94 20.57 -17.06
CA VAL A 103 1.55 20.66 -18.39
C VAL A 103 0.78 21.64 -19.28
N ALA A 104 -0.56 21.60 -19.27
CA ALA A 104 -1.38 22.55 -20.01
C ALA A 104 -1.10 24.00 -19.57
N SER A 105 -0.98 24.24 -18.26
CA SER A 105 -0.61 25.54 -17.71
C SER A 105 0.75 26.03 -18.22
N GLN A 106 1.75 25.14 -18.26
CA GLN A 106 3.08 25.47 -18.80
C GLN A 106 3.04 25.83 -20.28
N VAL A 107 2.35 25.03 -21.10
CA VAL A 107 2.20 25.27 -22.54
C VAL A 107 1.51 26.62 -22.79
N ILE A 108 0.41 26.90 -22.09
CA ILE A 108 -0.30 28.18 -22.17
C ILE A 108 0.61 29.34 -21.75
N GLY A 109 1.37 29.17 -20.66
CA GLY A 109 2.31 30.17 -20.18
C GLY A 109 3.44 30.49 -21.15
N ILE A 110 3.99 29.48 -21.84
CA ILE A 110 5.00 29.69 -22.89
C ILE A 110 4.40 30.44 -24.08
N ILE A 111 3.22 30.02 -24.55
CA ILE A 111 2.54 30.64 -25.70
C ILE A 111 2.21 32.10 -25.40
N ILE A 112 1.43 32.36 -24.34
CA ILE A 112 1.02 33.73 -23.97
C ILE A 112 2.24 34.56 -23.56
N GLY A 113 3.19 33.98 -22.83
CA GLY A 113 4.42 34.63 -22.42
C GLY A 113 5.22 35.17 -23.60
N SER A 114 5.28 34.43 -24.72
CA SER A 114 6.01 34.87 -25.90
C SER A 114 5.43 36.15 -26.54
N PHE A 115 4.11 36.33 -26.49
CA PHE A 115 3.43 37.53 -27.01
C PHE A 115 3.33 38.69 -26.00
N THR A 116 3.64 38.44 -24.73
CA THR A 116 3.46 39.41 -23.62
C THR A 116 4.76 39.76 -22.91
N TYR A 117 5.90 39.59 -23.57
CA TYR A 117 7.24 39.84 -23.02
C TYR A 117 7.48 39.14 -21.66
N GLY A 118 6.94 37.92 -21.50
CA GLY A 118 7.11 37.11 -20.29
C GLY A 118 6.04 37.31 -19.20
N VAL A 119 5.17 38.31 -19.30
CA VAL A 119 4.11 38.55 -18.29
C VAL A 119 3.14 37.36 -18.20
N GLY A 120 2.74 36.80 -19.34
CA GLY A 120 1.90 35.61 -19.39
C GLY A 120 2.55 34.39 -18.72
N TYR A 121 3.87 34.26 -18.82
CA TYR A 121 4.60 33.17 -18.18
C TYR A 121 4.60 33.30 -16.65
N LEU A 122 4.67 34.52 -16.10
CA LEU A 122 4.56 34.72 -14.65
C LEU A 122 3.24 34.20 -14.10
N LEU A 123 2.12 34.42 -14.79
CA LEU A 123 0.81 33.94 -14.34
C LEU A 123 0.64 32.43 -14.55
N PHE A 124 0.80 31.96 -15.78
CA PHE A 124 0.47 30.57 -16.16
C PHE A 124 1.63 29.58 -16.00
N GLY A 125 2.88 30.05 -16.05
CA GLY A 125 4.07 29.23 -15.86
C GLY A 125 4.55 29.16 -14.41
N LEU A 126 4.20 30.16 -13.58
CA LEU A 126 4.63 30.21 -12.18
C LEU A 126 3.45 30.18 -11.20
N LEU A 127 2.55 31.18 -11.19
CA LEU A 127 1.52 31.31 -10.14
C LEU A 127 0.46 30.19 -10.18
N ILE A 128 -0.12 29.91 -11.36
CA ILE A 128 -1.15 28.87 -11.50
C ILE A 128 -0.61 27.48 -11.15
N PRO A 129 0.59 27.06 -11.59
CA PRO A 129 1.21 25.80 -11.17
C PRO A 129 1.31 25.62 -9.65
N TRP A 130 1.66 26.68 -8.91
CA TRP A 130 1.66 26.64 -7.44
C TRP A 130 0.26 26.42 -6.88
N ALA A 131 -0.75 27.11 -7.41
CA ALA A 131 -2.14 26.90 -7.00
C ALA A 131 -2.61 25.46 -7.31
N LEU A 132 -2.29 24.92 -8.49
CA LEU A 132 -2.57 23.54 -8.85
C LEU A 132 -1.89 22.55 -7.90
N TYR A 133 -0.63 22.80 -7.49
CA TYR A 133 0.07 21.94 -6.54
C TYR A 133 -0.62 21.95 -5.16
N ILE A 134 -1.08 23.11 -4.68
CA ILE A 134 -1.87 23.20 -3.44
C ILE A 134 -3.17 22.40 -3.55
N VAL A 135 -3.87 22.47 -4.69
CA VAL A 135 -5.07 21.65 -4.93
C VAL A 135 -4.75 20.15 -4.89
N ASN A 136 -3.65 19.72 -5.51
CA ASN A 136 -3.16 18.34 -5.41
C ASN A 136 -2.89 17.93 -3.97
N LEU A 137 -2.15 18.75 -3.23
CA LEU A 137 -1.83 18.52 -1.83
C LEU A 137 -3.10 18.30 -0.98
N VAL A 138 -4.07 19.22 -1.09
CA VAL A 138 -5.33 19.16 -0.34
C VAL A 138 -6.11 17.88 -0.67
N PHE A 139 -6.33 17.57 -1.95
CA PHE A 139 -7.09 16.39 -2.31
C PHE A 139 -6.38 15.07 -2.00
N SER A 140 -5.04 15.02 -2.11
CA SER A 140 -4.27 13.86 -1.65
C SER A 140 -4.38 13.64 -0.14
N ILE A 141 -4.35 14.70 0.67
CA ILE A 141 -4.56 14.59 2.12
C ILE A 141 -5.98 14.13 2.44
N LEU A 142 -7.00 14.70 1.78
CA LEU A 142 -8.40 14.30 1.99
C LEU A 142 -8.63 12.83 1.61
N GLY A 143 -8.03 12.37 0.51
CA GLY A 143 -8.05 10.97 0.11
C GLY A 143 -7.40 10.07 1.15
N PHE A 144 -6.19 10.41 1.58
CA PHE A 144 -5.49 9.67 2.64
C PHE A 144 -6.31 9.57 3.92
N VAL A 145 -6.80 10.70 4.44
CA VAL A 145 -7.55 10.74 5.71
C VAL A 145 -8.83 9.90 5.61
N ARG A 146 -9.58 10.02 4.51
CA ARG A 146 -10.84 9.30 4.32
C ARG A 146 -10.63 7.79 4.21
N VAL A 147 -9.63 7.35 3.44
CA VAL A 147 -9.33 5.92 3.27
C VAL A 147 -8.71 5.32 4.53
N ASN A 148 -7.81 6.06 5.21
CA ASN A 148 -7.21 5.61 6.46
C ASN A 148 -8.27 5.45 7.59
N GLY A 149 -9.33 6.27 7.55
CA GLY A 149 -10.51 6.16 8.41
C GLY A 149 -11.45 4.99 8.08
N GLY A 150 -11.14 4.18 7.06
CA GLY A 150 -11.93 3.01 6.65
C GLY A 150 -12.98 3.30 5.57
N GLY A 151 -12.98 4.50 4.98
CA GLY A 151 -13.83 4.85 3.86
C GLY A 151 -13.17 4.63 2.50
N THR A 152 -13.79 5.18 1.46
CA THR A 152 -13.28 5.27 0.08
C THR A 152 -13.28 6.73 -0.35
N TYR A 153 -12.37 7.13 -1.22
CA TYR A 153 -12.30 8.50 -1.72
C TYR A 153 -12.50 8.53 -3.24
N ARG A 154 -13.21 9.56 -3.70
CA ARG A 154 -13.39 9.85 -5.12
C ARG A 154 -13.03 11.30 -5.35
N TYR A 155 -12.05 11.54 -6.22
CA TYR A 155 -11.66 12.88 -6.55
C TYR A 155 -12.79 13.57 -7.32
N PRO A 156 -13.12 14.84 -7.02
CA PRO A 156 -14.22 15.55 -7.68
C PRO A 156 -14.01 15.68 -9.20
N VAL A 157 -12.77 15.88 -9.63
CA VAL A 157 -12.37 15.95 -11.04
C VAL A 157 -11.29 14.90 -11.25
N ASN A 158 -11.63 13.82 -11.96
CA ASN A 158 -10.67 12.74 -12.21
C ASN A 158 -10.99 12.00 -13.51
N PHE A 159 -10.05 11.99 -14.44
CA PHE A 159 -10.16 11.22 -15.67
C PHE A 159 -9.72 9.78 -15.40
N ARG A 160 -10.67 8.84 -15.51
CA ARG A 160 -10.46 7.42 -15.23
C ARG A 160 -9.84 6.72 -16.43
N PHE A 161 -8.55 6.96 -16.65
CA PHE A 161 -7.77 6.33 -17.71
C PHE A 161 -7.61 4.84 -17.46
N ILE A 162 -7.38 4.47 -16.21
CA ILE A 162 -7.28 3.08 -15.74
C ILE A 162 -8.62 2.70 -15.09
N LYS A 163 -9.18 1.56 -15.49
CA LYS A 163 -10.49 1.03 -15.05
C LYS A 163 -10.27 -0.21 -14.17
#